data_AF-A0A068T1Y1-F1
#
_entry.id   AF-A0A068T1Y1-F1
#
_cell.length_a   1.000
_cell.length_b   1.000
_cell.length_c   1.000
_cell.angle_alpha   90.00
_cell.angle_beta   90.00
_cell.angle_gamma   90.00
#
_symmetry.space_group_name_H-M   'P 1'
#
loop_
_entity.id
_entity.type
_entity.pdbx_description
1 polymer ?
#
loop_
_entity_poly.entity_id
_entity_poly.type
_entity_poly.pdbx_seq_one_letter_code
_entity_poly.pdbx_strand_id
1 'polypeptide(L)'
;MSVNFLRAFLAVVAMVAVSIATPVQAASYKELVSQGYKTGKLTRGPSGAQGWILSKDKTREFCLMTATSAYVGKNGMVAFTSAGRQVKIDRKVFESHAGSAGPLPQLEDLNAGRPSPDDVGVCRPVK
;
A
#
# COMPACT_ATOMS: atom_id res chain seq x y z
N MET A 1 -31.73 -19.68 51.97
CA MET A 1 -31.24 -19.26 50.63
C MET A 1 -30.20 -18.18 50.83
N SER A 2 -28.93 -18.52 50.61
CA SER A 2 -27.78 -17.71 51.05
C SER A 2 -27.36 -16.72 49.97
N VAL A 3 -27.31 -15.43 50.33
CA VAL A 3 -27.03 -14.25 49.50
C VAL A 3 -25.66 -14.34 48.79
N ASN A 4 -24.80 -15.26 49.22
CA ASN A 4 -23.46 -15.49 48.67
C ASN A 4 -23.45 -16.20 47.30
N PHE A 5 -24.51 -16.93 46.93
CA PHE A 5 -24.58 -17.60 45.62
C PHE A 5 -24.90 -16.61 44.47
N LEU A 6 -25.61 -15.52 44.75
CA LEU A 6 -25.97 -14.51 43.75
C LEU A 6 -24.79 -13.60 43.40
N ARG A 7 -23.87 -13.37 44.35
CA ARG A 7 -22.64 -12.58 44.14
C ARG A 7 -21.58 -13.33 43.33
N ALA A 8 -21.55 -14.66 43.43
CA ALA A 8 -20.63 -15.48 42.66
C ALA A 8 -20.98 -15.51 41.16
N PHE A 9 -22.26 -15.41 40.81
CA PHE A 9 -22.70 -15.41 39.41
C PHE A 9 -22.45 -14.08 38.67
N LEU A 10 -22.43 -12.96 39.39
CA LEU A 10 -22.17 -11.64 38.80
C LEU A 10 -20.68 -11.36 38.55
N ALA A 11 -19.77 -12.08 39.22
CA ALA A 11 -18.33 -11.91 39.03
C ALA A 11 -17.79 -12.64 37.78
N VAL A 12 -18.53 -13.62 37.23
CA VAL A 12 -18.09 -14.41 36.06
C VAL A 12 -18.44 -13.73 34.73
N VAL A 13 -19.47 -12.87 34.70
CA VAL A 13 -19.88 -12.16 33.46
C VAL A 13 -18.98 -10.97 33.12
N ALA A 14 -18.14 -10.51 34.05
CA ALA A 14 -17.29 -9.32 33.86
C ALA A 14 -15.92 -9.60 33.21
N MET A 15 -15.60 -10.87 32.88
CA MET A 15 -14.24 -11.28 32.45
C MET A 15 -14.13 -11.78 31.00
N VAL A 16 -15.07 -11.43 30.11
CA VAL A 16 -14.96 -11.76 28.66
C VAL A 16 -15.03 -10.49 27.81
N ALA A 17 -14.24 -9.48 28.15
CA ALA A 17 -13.76 -8.52 27.16
C ALA A 17 -12.45 -9.05 26.58
N VAL A 18 -12.52 -10.20 25.89
CA VAL A 18 -11.43 -10.64 25.03
C VAL A 18 -11.29 -9.55 23.98
N SER A 19 -10.27 -8.72 24.16
CA SER A 19 -9.84 -7.76 23.17
C SER A 19 -9.35 -8.59 21.98
N ILE A 20 -10.27 -8.90 21.07
CA ILE A 20 -9.96 -9.39 19.74
C ILE A 20 -9.12 -8.29 19.09
N ALA A 21 -7.80 -8.37 19.30
CA ALA A 21 -6.84 -7.75 18.42
C ALA A 21 -7.04 -8.46 17.08
N THR A 22 -7.96 -7.94 16.27
CA THR A 22 -8.05 -8.36 14.88
C THR A 22 -6.66 -8.13 14.29
N PRO A 23 -6.04 -9.15 13.69
CA PRO A 23 -4.85 -8.90 12.90
C PRO A 23 -5.28 -7.85 11.89
N VAL A 24 -4.66 -6.66 11.91
CA VAL A 24 -4.82 -5.71 10.83
C VAL A 24 -4.22 -6.41 9.62
N GLN A 25 -5.05 -7.14 8.86
CA GLN A 25 -4.65 -7.65 7.57
C GLN A 25 -4.18 -6.42 6.79
N ALA A 26 -2.97 -6.51 6.24
CA ALA A 26 -2.49 -5.47 5.34
C ALA A 26 -3.52 -5.34 4.21
N ALA A 27 -4.30 -4.26 4.23
CA ALA A 27 -5.34 -4.06 3.26
C ALA A 27 -4.70 -3.95 1.88
N SER A 28 -5.31 -4.57 0.88
CA SER A 28 -4.85 -4.39 -0.49
C SER A 28 -5.14 -2.97 -0.97
N TYR A 29 -4.33 -2.44 -1.87
CA TYR A 29 -4.56 -1.12 -2.48
C TYR A 29 -5.98 -0.98 -3.06
N LYS A 30 -6.45 -2.01 -3.77
CA LYS A 30 -7.79 -2.05 -4.36
C LYS A 30 -8.88 -1.91 -3.31
N GLU A 31 -8.72 -2.59 -2.18
CA GLU A 31 -9.66 -2.52 -1.07
C GLU A 31 -9.68 -1.13 -0.43
N LEU A 32 -8.52 -0.54 -0.13
CA LEU A 32 -8.43 0.81 0.43
C LEU A 32 -9.08 1.85 -0.50
N VAL A 33 -8.79 1.80 -1.80
CA VAL A 33 -9.42 2.69 -2.79
C VAL A 33 -10.93 2.49 -2.83
N SER A 34 -11.42 1.23 -2.81
CA SER A 34 -12.86 0.94 -2.78
C SER A 34 -13.55 1.47 -1.52
N GLN A 35 -12.83 1.56 -0.40
CA GLN A 35 -13.30 2.15 0.85
C GLN A 35 -13.24 3.68 0.85
N GLY A 36 -12.76 4.30 -0.24
CA GLY A 36 -12.72 5.76 -0.41
C GLY A 36 -11.42 6.43 0.02
N TYR A 37 -10.36 5.68 0.29
CA TYR A 37 -9.03 6.27 0.51
C TYR A 37 -8.57 7.03 -0.74
N LYS A 38 -7.92 8.17 -0.52
CA LYS A 38 -7.32 8.99 -1.57
C LYS A 38 -5.83 8.69 -1.65
N THR A 39 -5.35 8.36 -2.84
CA THR A 39 -3.93 8.15 -3.12
C THR A 39 -3.23 9.50 -3.25
N GLY A 40 -2.19 9.74 -2.44
CA GLY A 40 -1.33 10.91 -2.56
C GLY A 40 -0.32 10.79 -3.70
N LYS A 41 0.55 11.79 -3.87
CA LYS A 41 1.68 11.73 -4.82
C LYS A 41 2.69 10.67 -4.41
N LEU A 42 3.48 10.18 -5.38
CA LEU A 42 4.61 9.30 -5.10
C LEU A 42 5.55 9.98 -4.09
N THR A 43 5.91 9.25 -3.04
CA THR A 43 6.70 9.75 -1.92
C THR A 43 7.63 8.66 -1.39
N ARG A 44 8.36 8.97 -0.32
CA ARG A 44 9.11 7.99 0.45
C ARG A 44 8.40 7.69 1.75
N GLY A 45 8.28 6.40 2.06
CA GLY A 45 7.78 5.93 3.35
C GLY A 45 8.85 6.01 4.45
N PRO A 46 8.52 5.64 5.69
CA PRO A 46 9.44 5.69 6.83
C PRO A 46 10.74 4.90 6.65
N SER A 47 10.71 3.82 5.85
CA SER A 47 11.89 3.00 5.52
C SER A 47 12.74 3.57 4.36
N GLY A 48 12.37 4.73 3.82
CA GLY A 48 12.98 5.30 2.60
C GLY A 48 12.49 4.66 1.29
N ALA A 49 11.68 3.60 1.37
CA ALA A 49 11.09 2.96 0.19
C ALA A 49 10.13 3.90 -0.55
N GLN A 50 10.03 3.76 -1.87
CA GLN A 50 9.09 4.52 -2.68
C GLN A 50 7.69 3.92 -2.62
N GLY A 51 6.69 4.79 -2.65
CA GLY A 51 5.30 4.37 -2.59
C GLY A 51 4.35 5.56 -2.42
N TRP A 52 3.13 5.28 -2.02
CA TRP A 52 2.08 6.27 -1.88
C TRP A 52 1.49 6.22 -0.49
N ILE A 53 1.17 7.40 0.06
CA ILE A 53 0.34 7.49 1.25
C ILE A 53 -1.11 7.57 0.78
N LEU A 54 -1.91 6.59 1.16
CA LEU A 54 -3.35 6.59 1.04
C LEU A 54 -3.93 7.17 2.32
N SER A 55 -4.89 8.08 2.19
CA SER A 55 -5.51 8.73 3.35
C SER A 55 -7.04 8.70 3.27
N LYS A 56 -7.68 8.43 4.41
CA LYS A 56 -9.11 8.60 4.63
C LYS A 56 -9.32 9.10 6.06
N ASP A 57 -10.03 10.21 6.23
CA ASP A 57 -10.26 10.84 7.53
C ASP A 57 -8.94 11.03 8.32
N LYS A 58 -8.79 10.34 9.47
CA LYS A 58 -7.58 10.37 10.31
C LYS A 58 -6.65 9.17 10.08
N THR A 59 -6.99 8.29 9.15
CA THR A 59 -6.23 7.06 8.86
C THR A 59 -5.34 7.26 7.64
N ARG A 60 -4.12 6.71 7.73
CA ARG A 60 -3.11 6.79 6.69
C ARG A 60 -2.42 5.45 6.53
N GLU A 61 -2.29 5.01 5.29
CA GLU A 61 -1.65 3.76 4.90
C GLU A 61 -0.54 4.08 3.89
N PHE A 62 0.67 3.58 4.10
CA PHE A 62 1.72 3.64 3.09
C PHE A 62 1.73 2.36 2.26
N CYS A 63 1.51 2.49 0.96
CA CYS A 63 1.54 1.40 0.00
C CYS A 63 2.85 1.42 -0.80
N LEU A 64 3.60 0.32 -0.74
CA LEU A 64 4.90 0.17 -1.40
C LEU A 64 4.75 0.19 -2.93
N MET A 65 5.65 0.86 -3.64
CA MET A 65 5.77 0.74 -5.09
C MET A 65 6.47 -0.57 -5.47
N THR A 66 5.86 -1.34 -6.37
CA THR A 66 6.45 -2.57 -6.95
C THR A 66 6.84 -2.40 -8.41
N ALA A 67 6.43 -1.30 -9.06
CA ALA A 67 6.87 -0.97 -10.42
C ALA A 67 8.40 -0.89 -10.50
N THR A 68 9.00 -1.70 -11.36
CA THR A 68 10.46 -1.72 -11.58
C THR A 68 10.87 -0.79 -12.72
N SER A 69 9.94 -0.45 -13.60
CA SER A 69 10.17 0.39 -14.78
C SER A 69 8.92 1.22 -15.10
N ALA A 70 9.10 2.36 -15.75
CA ALA A 70 8.01 3.21 -16.22
C ALA A 70 8.38 3.92 -17.52
N TYR A 71 7.38 4.17 -18.37
CA TYR A 71 7.55 5.01 -19.55
C TYR A 71 7.67 6.49 -19.15
N VAL A 72 8.44 7.23 -19.94
CA VAL A 72 8.57 8.69 -19.85
C VAL A 72 8.15 9.28 -21.18
N GLY A 73 6.89 9.70 -21.25
CA GLY A 73 6.30 10.20 -22.49
C GLY A 73 6.29 9.14 -23.58
N LYS A 74 6.55 9.55 -24.83
CA LYS A 74 6.46 8.66 -26.00
C LYS A 74 7.65 7.73 -26.16
N ASN A 75 8.87 8.19 -25.88
CA ASN A 75 10.09 7.47 -26.26
C ASN A 75 11.03 7.17 -25.08
N GLY A 76 10.80 7.78 -23.92
CA GLY A 76 11.66 7.59 -22.76
C GLY A 76 11.20 6.41 -21.91
N MET A 77 12.14 5.85 -21.15
CA MET A 77 11.86 4.88 -20.11
C MET A 77 12.85 5.08 -18.96
N VAL A 78 12.39 4.80 -17.75
CA VAL A 78 13.23 4.72 -16.55
C VAL A 78 13.04 3.37 -15.88
N ALA A 79 14.14 2.82 -15.36
CA ALA A 79 14.11 1.76 -14.36
C ALA A 79 14.30 2.36 -12.97
N PHE A 80 13.68 1.76 -11.96
CA PHE A 80 13.86 2.12 -10.56
C PHE A 80 14.85 1.15 -9.90
N THR A 81 15.86 1.69 -9.24
CA THR A 81 16.71 0.90 -8.33
C THR A 81 15.96 0.55 -7.05
N SER A 82 16.48 -0.39 -6.25
CA SER A 82 15.94 -0.72 -4.92
C SER A 82 15.89 0.49 -3.97
N ALA A 83 16.76 1.49 -4.16
CA ALA A 83 16.75 2.75 -3.43
C ALA A 83 15.77 3.80 -4.00
N GLY A 84 15.00 3.44 -5.03
CA GLY A 84 14.06 4.33 -5.73
C GLY A 84 14.72 5.35 -6.67
N ARG A 85 16.03 5.26 -6.92
CA ARG A 85 16.67 6.10 -7.94
C ARG A 85 16.20 5.70 -9.32
N GLN A 86 15.87 6.69 -10.15
CA GLN A 86 15.55 6.49 -11.56
C GLN A 86 16.83 6.41 -12.38
N VAL A 87 16.92 5.38 -13.22
CA VAL A 87 17.97 5.20 -14.21
C VAL A 87 17.32 5.25 -15.58
N LYS A 88 17.75 6.19 -16.42
CA LYS A 88 17.26 6.27 -17.80
C LYS A 88 17.72 5.03 -18.56
N ILE A 89 16.80 4.40 -19.27
CA ILE A 89 17.08 3.27 -20.14
C ILE A 89 16.51 3.53 -21.53
N ASP A 90 17.15 2.96 -22.54
CA ASP A 90 16.68 3.05 -23.92
C ASP A 90 15.47 2.13 -24.10
N ARG A 91 14.32 2.72 -24.44
CA ARG A 91 13.05 2.01 -24.62
C ARG A 91 13.15 0.94 -25.71
N LYS A 92 13.80 1.24 -26.83
CA LYS A 92 13.91 0.33 -27.97
C LYS A 92 14.76 -0.87 -27.61
N VAL A 93 15.88 -0.64 -26.91
CA VAL A 93 16.73 -1.72 -26.40
C VAL A 93 15.96 -2.58 -25.40
N PHE A 94 15.26 -1.95 -24.45
CA PHE A 94 14.47 -2.68 -23.45
C PHE A 94 13.39 -3.57 -24.11
N GLU A 95 12.55 -3.00 -24.97
CA GLU A 95 11.46 -3.73 -25.64
C GLU A 95 11.99 -4.85 -26.56
N SER A 96 13.16 -4.66 -27.18
CA SER A 96 13.78 -5.69 -28.02
C SER A 96 14.28 -6.92 -27.25
N HIS A 97 14.57 -6.78 -25.95
CA HIS A 97 15.11 -7.86 -25.11
C HIS A 97 14.09 -8.43 -24.12
N ALA A 98 13.27 -7.57 -23.51
CA ALA A 98 12.27 -7.98 -22.52
C ALA A 98 11.00 -8.58 -23.16
N GLY A 99 10.86 -8.50 -24.48
CA GLY A 99 9.60 -8.71 -25.17
C GLY A 99 8.62 -7.55 -24.88
N SER A 100 7.33 -7.73 -25.21
CA SER A 100 6.32 -6.82 -24.69
C SER A 100 6.21 -7.03 -23.19
N ALA A 101 7.03 -6.32 -22.41
CA ALA A 101 6.82 -6.16 -20.99
C ALA A 101 5.32 -5.83 -20.81
N GLY A 102 4.63 -6.54 -19.92
CA GLY A 102 3.25 -6.24 -19.57
C GLY A 102 3.07 -4.74 -19.32
N PRO A 103 1.84 -4.20 -19.35
CA PRO A 103 1.59 -2.77 -19.47
C PRO A 103 2.33 -1.96 -18.40
N LEU A 104 3.51 -1.43 -18.75
CA LEU A 104 4.30 -0.62 -17.83
C LEU A 104 3.59 0.72 -17.62
N PRO A 105 3.60 1.26 -16.39
CA PRO A 105 2.93 2.52 -16.10
C PRO A 105 3.65 3.71 -16.75
N GLN A 106 2.93 4.82 -16.88
CA GLN A 106 3.54 6.10 -17.16
C GLN A 106 4.12 6.68 -15.86
N LEU A 107 5.36 7.18 -15.93
CA LEU A 107 6.02 7.81 -14.78
C LEU A 107 5.20 9.00 -14.26
N GLU A 108 4.52 9.72 -15.16
CA GLU A 108 3.62 10.81 -14.80
C GLU A 108 2.46 10.34 -13.92
N ASP A 109 1.83 9.21 -14.25
CA ASP A 109 0.75 8.63 -13.47
C ASP A 109 1.23 8.16 -12.11
N LEU A 110 2.37 7.48 -12.04
CA LEU A 110 2.98 7.08 -10.77
C LEU A 110 3.24 8.29 -9.87
N ASN A 111 3.90 9.33 -10.41
CA ASN A 111 4.21 10.56 -9.67
C ASN A 111 2.94 11.28 -9.18
N ALA A 112 1.88 11.26 -9.99
CA ALA A 112 0.62 11.91 -9.68
C ALA A 112 -0.29 11.11 -8.73
N GLY A 113 0.11 9.90 -8.29
CA GLY A 113 -0.70 9.07 -7.40
C GLY A 113 -1.80 8.30 -8.11
N ARG A 114 -1.60 7.96 -9.39
CA ARG A 114 -2.51 7.14 -10.20
C ARG A 114 -1.90 5.77 -10.57
N PRO A 115 -1.35 5.00 -9.62
CA PRO A 115 -0.81 3.68 -9.96
C PRO A 115 -1.93 2.69 -10.31
N SER A 116 -1.60 1.72 -11.16
CA SER A 116 -2.41 0.50 -11.29
C SER A 116 -2.28 -0.32 -10.00
N PRO A 117 -3.28 -1.11 -9.59
CA PRO A 117 -3.12 -2.04 -8.47
C PRO A 117 -1.91 -2.97 -8.59
N ASP A 118 -1.47 -3.31 -9.81
CA ASP A 118 -0.31 -4.18 -10.04
C ASP A 118 1.04 -3.49 -9.74
N ASP A 119 1.06 -2.15 -9.77
CA ASP A 119 2.23 -1.33 -9.42
C ASP A 119 2.37 -1.09 -7.91
N VAL A 120 1.38 -1.58 -7.14
CA VAL A 120 1.26 -1.35 -5.70
C VAL A 120 1.38 -2.67 -4.94
N GLY A 121 2.40 -2.74 -4.09
CA GLY A 121 2.61 -3.84 -3.16
C GLY A 121 1.81 -3.70 -1.88
N VAL A 122 2.37 -4.24 -0.80
CA VAL A 122 1.74 -4.24 0.52
C VAL A 122 1.51 -2.81 1.04
N CYS A 123 0.32 -2.56 1.58
CA CYS A 123 -0.01 -1.34 2.32
C CYS A 123 0.11 -1.57 3.83
N ARG A 124 0.65 -0.58 4.54
CA ARG A 124 0.87 -0.64 6.00
C ARG A 124 0.45 0.67 6.68
N PRO A 125 -0.12 0.62 7.89
CA PRO A 125 -0.50 1.83 8.58
C PRO A 125 0.71 2.72 8.85
N VAL A 126 0.56 4.02 8.68
CA VAL A 126 1.58 5.02 9.04
C VAL A 126 1.01 6.02 10.05
N LYS A 127 1.81 6.28 11.10
CA LYS A 127 1.46 7.23 12.16
C LYS A 127 1.57 8.66 11.68
#